data_AF-A0A380WK95-F1
#
_entry.id   AF-A0A380WK95-F1
#
_cell.length_a   1.000
_cell.length_b   1.000
_cell.length_c   1.000
_cell.angle_alpha   90.00
_cell.angle_beta   90.00
_cell.angle_gamma   90.00
#
_symmetry.space_group_name_H-M   'P 1'
#
loop_
_entity.id
_entity.type
_entity.pdbx_description
1 polymer ?
#
loop_
_entity_poly.entity_id
_entity_poly.type
_entity_poly.pdbx_seq_one_letter_code
_entity_poly.pdbx_strand_id
1 'polypeptide(L)'
;MLKRLSPRERLEQLVADLTPVLRAAFMETIDDIRSNIVLRRIVERLERGDVNGAIAAMHLEEAAFRPLDEAIRQAFNGGGVATIEQMPTLRDPNGHQIVIRWDARNLAAEEWLREHSATLVRNVIADQQAAIRAVLSEGLARGDNPTRSALNIVGRVNRVTGRREGGILGLTAQQAAYVDSARQELLSGDPVAMRNYLERARRDKRFDRSILKALKDGKPLPADAVARIVGRYSDGLLKLRADTIALHETFSALGASRDIAFRQQIEAGRVQAQHITKTWRHTPQEHPRAQHVVMHGQVVPFDQPFIAPDGTTIRYPHAPGTPSRHTIGCKCFAEYKIDFVAQLVR
;
A
#
# COMPACT_ATOMS: atom_id res chain seq x y z
N MET A 1 -23.99 18.74 -22.67
CA MET A 1 -24.34 18.51 -21.25
C MET A 1 -23.28 17.60 -20.65
N LEU A 2 -22.52 18.07 -19.65
CA LEU A 2 -21.60 17.21 -18.89
C LEU A 2 -22.44 16.27 -18.02
N LYS A 3 -22.28 14.95 -18.20
CA LYS A 3 -22.96 13.93 -17.38
C LYS A 3 -22.51 14.11 -15.91
N ARG A 4 -23.45 14.26 -14.98
CA ARG A 4 -23.14 14.21 -13.54
C ARG A 4 -22.73 12.78 -13.20
N LEU A 5 -21.50 12.59 -12.74
CA LEU A 5 -21.00 11.28 -12.32
C LEU A 5 -21.77 10.79 -11.10
N SER A 6 -22.11 9.51 -11.09
CA SER A 6 -22.60 8.82 -9.91
C SER A 6 -21.54 8.77 -8.79
N PRO A 7 -21.93 8.51 -7.53
CA PRO A 7 -20.97 8.34 -6.43
C PRO A 7 -19.89 7.32 -6.74
N ARG A 8 -20.27 6.23 -7.40
CA ARG A 8 -19.37 5.16 -7.84
C ARG A 8 -18.40 5.63 -8.92
N GLU A 9 -18.88 6.24 -10.00
CA GLU A 9 -18.02 6.71 -11.10
C GLU A 9 -17.00 7.74 -10.61
N ARG A 10 -17.39 8.63 -9.69
CA ARG A 10 -16.46 9.61 -9.12
C ARG A 10 -15.40 8.95 -8.22
N LEU A 11 -15.78 7.94 -7.43
CA LEU A 11 -14.82 7.15 -6.66
C LEU A 11 -13.83 6.45 -7.60
N GLU A 12 -14.33 5.79 -8.65
CA GLU A 12 -13.49 5.11 -9.64
C GLU A 12 -12.51 6.07 -10.31
N GLN A 13 -12.96 7.29 -10.66
CA GLN A 13 -12.10 8.34 -11.20
C GLN A 13 -11.01 8.76 -10.20
N LEU A 14 -11.38 9.09 -8.95
CA LEU A 14 -10.41 9.47 -7.92
C LEU A 14 -9.37 8.38 -7.68
N VAL A 15 -9.79 7.11 -7.62
CA VAL A 15 -8.90 5.97 -7.47
C VAL A 15 -7.96 5.84 -8.66
N ALA A 16 -8.47 6.00 -9.89
CA ALA A 16 -7.66 5.94 -11.12
C ALA A 16 -6.59 7.04 -11.17
N ASP A 17 -6.91 8.24 -10.69
CA ASP A 17 -6.00 9.39 -10.71
C ASP A 17 -4.98 9.32 -9.56
N LEU A 18 -5.42 8.97 -8.35
CA LEU A 18 -4.59 9.05 -7.14
C LEU A 18 -3.74 7.80 -6.89
N THR A 19 -4.22 6.60 -7.22
CA THR A 19 -3.45 5.35 -6.98
C THR A 19 -2.08 5.37 -7.68
N PRO A 20 -1.95 5.82 -8.95
CA PRO A 20 -0.64 5.96 -9.59
C PRO A 20 0.27 6.97 -8.88
N VAL A 21 -0.27 8.07 -8.34
CA VAL A 21 0.49 9.09 -7.60
C VAL A 21 1.06 8.50 -6.31
N LEU A 22 0.23 7.81 -5.50
CA LEU A 22 0.71 7.16 -4.27
C LEU A 22 1.75 6.08 -4.56
N ARG A 23 1.57 5.32 -5.64
CA ARG A 23 2.53 4.31 -6.08
C ARG A 23 3.87 4.93 -6.45
N ALA A 24 3.83 6.02 -7.23
CA ALA A 24 5.04 6.75 -7.62
C ALA A 24 5.75 7.31 -6.38
N ALA A 25 5.02 7.93 -5.46
CA ALA A 25 5.58 8.47 -4.23
C ALA A 25 6.27 7.40 -3.36
N PHE A 26 5.66 6.22 -3.22
CA PHE A 26 6.29 5.09 -2.51
C PHE A 26 7.56 4.61 -3.23
N MET A 27 7.50 4.41 -4.55
CA MET A 27 8.67 3.97 -5.32
C MET A 27 9.82 4.97 -5.28
N GLU A 28 9.50 6.26 -5.40
CA GLU A 28 10.47 7.36 -5.30
C GLU A 28 11.13 7.42 -3.92
N THR A 29 10.37 7.19 -2.85
CA THR A 29 10.92 7.07 -1.49
C THR A 29 11.96 5.95 -1.41
N ILE A 30 11.67 4.77 -1.98
CA ILE A 30 12.62 3.64 -1.97
C ILE A 30 13.84 3.96 -2.85
N ASP A 31 13.65 4.58 -4.01
CA ASP A 31 14.74 5.01 -4.90
C ASP A 31 15.65 6.06 -4.23
N ASP A 32 15.09 7.00 -3.49
CA ASP A 32 15.84 8.03 -2.75
C ASP A 32 16.68 7.40 -1.64
N ILE A 33 16.09 6.52 -0.82
CA ILE A 33 16.83 5.77 0.20
C ILE A 33 17.99 5.00 -0.45
N ARG A 34 17.74 4.28 -1.56
CA ARG A 34 18.80 3.53 -2.28
C ARG A 34 19.93 4.44 -2.77
N SER A 35 19.59 5.63 -3.24
CA SER A 35 20.53 6.56 -3.87
C SER A 35 21.46 7.20 -2.83
N ASN A 36 20.98 7.43 -1.61
CA ASN A 36 21.77 8.00 -0.52
C ASN A 36 22.64 6.97 0.23
N ILE A 37 22.50 5.68 -0.07
CA ILE A 37 23.30 4.64 0.58
C ILE A 37 24.76 4.62 0.09
N VAL A 38 25.67 4.74 1.05
CA VAL A 38 27.12 4.55 0.85
C VAL A 38 27.49 3.08 1.05
N LEU A 39 27.55 2.31 -0.04
CA LEU A 39 27.84 0.86 -0.02
C LEU A 39 29.07 0.50 0.82
N ARG A 40 30.16 1.28 0.69
CA ARG A 40 31.41 1.03 1.43
C ARG A 40 31.20 1.01 2.94
N ARG A 41 30.37 1.92 3.49
CA ARG A 41 30.07 1.96 4.93
C ARG A 41 29.35 0.71 5.40
N ILE A 42 28.42 0.18 4.60
CA ILE A 42 27.72 -1.06 4.92
C ILE A 42 28.70 -2.24 4.93
N VAL A 43 29.56 -2.34 3.92
CA VAL A 43 30.56 -3.41 3.82
C VAL A 43 31.52 -3.40 5.01
N GLU A 44 32.07 -2.24 5.37
CA GLU A 44 32.98 -2.08 6.53
C GLU A 44 32.32 -2.52 7.86
N ARG A 45 31.00 -2.31 8.00
CA ARG A 45 30.23 -2.77 9.17
C ARG A 45 30.06 -4.29 9.17
N LEU A 46 29.70 -4.86 8.02
CA LEU A 46 29.52 -6.30 7.87
C LEU A 46 30.82 -7.09 8.06
N GLU A 47 31.97 -6.56 7.63
CA GLU A 47 33.30 -7.16 7.88
C GLU A 47 33.62 -7.30 9.37
N ARG A 48 33.01 -6.47 10.23
CA ARG A 48 33.16 -6.51 11.69
C ARG A 48 32.04 -7.31 12.39
N GLY A 49 31.14 -7.94 11.63
CA GLY A 49 29.95 -8.59 12.16
C GLY A 49 28.89 -7.61 12.73
N ASP A 50 29.02 -6.31 12.47
CA ASP A 50 28.14 -5.27 13.00
C ASP A 50 26.87 -5.12 12.12
N VAL A 51 25.93 -6.05 12.26
CA VAL A 51 24.65 -6.05 11.51
C VAL A 51 23.82 -4.81 11.83
N ASN A 52 23.78 -4.41 13.11
CA ASN A 52 22.99 -3.25 13.52
C ASN A 52 23.57 -1.95 12.96
N GLY A 53 24.89 -1.79 12.96
CA GLY A 53 25.56 -0.66 12.34
C GLY A 53 25.42 -0.65 10.81
N ALA A 54 25.35 -1.81 10.17
CA ALA A 54 25.06 -1.92 8.73
C ALA A 54 23.62 -1.43 8.41
N ILE A 55 22.63 -1.79 9.24
CA ILE A 55 21.24 -1.30 9.10
C ILE A 55 21.17 0.21 9.34
N ALA A 56 21.83 0.71 10.39
CA ALA A 56 21.86 2.15 10.69
C ALA A 56 22.48 2.96 9.55
N ALA A 57 23.50 2.43 8.87
CA ALA A 57 24.13 3.07 7.72
C ALA A 57 23.24 3.15 6.46
N MET A 58 22.06 2.53 6.48
CA MET A 58 21.08 2.63 5.39
C MET A 58 20.11 3.81 5.53
N HIS A 59 20.17 4.56 6.64
CA HIS A 59 19.37 5.78 6.85
C HIS A 59 17.87 5.60 6.58
N LEU A 60 17.28 4.54 7.16
CA LEU A 60 15.84 4.27 7.08
C LEU A 60 15.08 5.23 7.99
N GLU A 61 14.98 6.48 7.57
CA GLU A 61 14.41 7.59 8.33
C GLU A 61 12.98 7.91 7.88
N GLU A 62 12.13 8.31 8.81
CA GLU A 62 10.73 8.68 8.51
C GLU A 62 10.64 9.84 7.51
N ALA A 63 11.61 10.77 7.55
CA ALA A 63 11.65 11.94 6.67
C ALA A 63 11.70 11.58 5.17
N ALA A 64 12.24 10.41 4.81
CA ALA A 64 12.26 9.93 3.42
C ALA A 64 10.85 9.68 2.88
N PHE A 65 9.87 9.39 3.74
CA PHE A 65 8.49 9.08 3.36
C PHE A 65 7.59 10.31 3.16
N ARG A 66 8.12 11.52 3.31
CA ARG A 66 7.38 12.77 3.08
C ARG A 66 6.61 12.81 1.74
N PRO A 67 7.14 12.33 0.60
CA PRO A 67 6.37 12.29 -0.66
C PRO A 67 5.11 11.42 -0.56
N LEU A 68 5.20 10.28 0.15
CA LEU A 68 4.06 9.39 0.37
C LEU A 68 3.02 10.06 1.27
N ASP A 69 3.44 10.77 2.30
CA ASP A 69 2.55 11.50 3.20
C ASP A 69 1.76 12.59 2.47
N GLU A 70 2.42 13.32 1.55
CA GLU A 70 1.76 14.32 0.71
C GLU A 70 0.75 13.65 -0.25
N ALA A 71 1.11 12.53 -0.86
CA ALA A 71 0.19 11.80 -1.74
C ALA A 71 -1.06 11.29 -0.98
N ILE A 72 -0.90 10.82 0.26
CA ILE A 72 -2.03 10.43 1.14
C ILE A 72 -2.89 11.65 1.48
N ARG A 73 -2.28 12.78 1.83
CA ARG A 73 -2.98 14.04 2.12
C ARG A 73 -3.78 14.52 0.91
N GLN A 74 -3.20 14.45 -0.29
CA GLN A 74 -3.88 14.77 -1.54
C GLN A 74 -5.10 13.88 -1.76
N ALA A 75 -4.96 12.57 -1.57
CA ALA A 75 -6.07 11.62 -1.72
C ALA A 75 -7.18 11.86 -0.69
N PHE A 76 -6.81 12.12 0.55
CA PHE A 76 -7.74 12.43 1.63
C PHE A 76 -8.52 13.71 1.34
N ASN A 77 -7.83 14.79 0.95
CA ASN A 77 -8.48 16.06 0.63
C ASN A 77 -9.40 15.93 -0.59
N GLY A 78 -8.95 15.24 -1.65
CA GLY A 78 -9.76 14.97 -2.84
C GLY A 78 -11.03 14.18 -2.52
N GLY A 79 -10.95 13.20 -1.63
CA GLY A 79 -12.12 12.44 -1.15
C GLY A 79 -13.11 13.28 -0.35
N GLY A 80 -12.62 14.18 0.50
CA GLY A 80 -13.46 15.09 1.29
C GLY A 80 -14.21 16.09 0.42
N VAL A 81 -13.50 16.77 -0.49
CA VAL A 81 -14.11 17.70 -1.47
C VAL A 81 -15.17 16.99 -2.31
N ALA A 82 -14.82 15.84 -2.90
CA ALA A 82 -15.74 15.07 -3.72
C ALA A 82 -16.99 14.60 -2.94
N THR A 83 -16.84 14.32 -1.65
CA THR A 83 -17.95 13.94 -0.77
C THR A 83 -18.91 15.11 -0.57
N ILE A 84 -18.41 16.31 -0.23
CA ILE A 84 -19.26 17.49 -0.03
C ILE A 84 -19.98 17.90 -1.32
N GLU A 85 -19.32 17.85 -2.47
CA GLU A 85 -19.95 18.15 -3.77
C GLU A 85 -21.11 17.19 -4.13
N GLN A 86 -21.09 15.98 -3.57
CA GLN A 86 -22.14 14.99 -3.75
C GLN A 86 -23.24 15.09 -2.70
N MET A 87 -23.03 15.85 -1.63
CA MET A 87 -24.09 16.11 -0.67
C MET A 87 -25.23 16.87 -1.35
N PRO A 88 -26.47 16.54 -0.99
CA PRO A 88 -27.63 17.27 -1.49
C PRO A 88 -27.65 18.70 -0.94
N THR A 89 -28.37 19.58 -1.63
CA THR A 89 -28.65 20.91 -1.10
C THR A 89 -29.55 20.81 0.12
N LEU A 90 -29.06 21.26 1.26
CA LEU A 90 -29.80 21.31 2.52
C LEU A 90 -30.40 22.70 2.72
N ARG A 91 -31.57 22.75 3.36
CA ARG A 91 -32.25 24.00 3.73
C ARG A 91 -32.57 24.00 5.22
N ASP A 92 -32.54 25.17 5.84
CA ASP A 92 -33.02 25.37 7.21
C ASP A 92 -34.57 25.43 7.24
N PRO A 93 -35.20 25.41 8.43
CA PRO A 93 -36.66 25.54 8.56
C PRO A 93 -37.26 26.82 7.96
N ASN A 94 -36.44 27.87 7.81
CA ASN A 94 -36.83 29.15 7.21
C ASN A 94 -36.65 29.16 5.67
N GLY A 95 -36.17 28.05 5.09
CA GLY A 95 -35.95 27.89 3.65
C GLY A 95 -34.59 28.38 3.13
N HIS A 96 -33.69 28.89 3.98
CA HIS A 96 -32.36 29.32 3.59
C HIS A 96 -31.44 28.12 3.31
N GLN A 97 -30.56 28.26 2.32
CA GLN A 97 -29.61 27.22 1.98
C GLN A 97 -28.53 27.10 3.06
N ILE A 98 -28.33 25.89 3.57
CA ILE A 98 -27.23 25.57 4.48
C ILE A 98 -25.95 25.38 3.65
N VAL A 99 -24.94 26.19 3.94
CA VAL A 99 -23.63 26.10 3.28
C VAL A 99 -22.79 25.02 3.96
N ILE A 100 -22.49 23.98 3.20
CA ILE A 100 -21.62 22.87 3.60
C ILE A 100 -20.21 23.13 3.07
N ARG A 101 -19.20 22.94 3.91
CA ARG A 101 -17.79 23.07 3.54
C ARG A 101 -17.01 21.86 4.05
N TRP A 102 -16.03 21.44 3.24
CA TRP A 102 -15.00 20.51 3.66
C TRP A 102 -13.89 21.29 4.36
N ASP A 103 -13.54 20.88 5.58
CA ASP A 103 -12.41 21.42 6.30
C ASP A 103 -11.38 20.32 6.54
N ALA A 104 -10.33 20.30 5.71
CA ALA A 104 -9.22 19.36 5.85
C ALA A 104 -8.35 19.64 7.10
N ARG A 105 -8.53 20.79 7.76
CA ARG A 105 -7.79 21.21 8.96
C ARG A 105 -8.62 21.13 10.25
N ASN A 106 -9.82 20.56 10.16
CA ASN A 106 -10.56 20.21 11.37
C ASN A 106 -9.77 19.18 12.19
N LEU A 107 -9.89 19.23 13.52
CA LEU A 107 -9.18 18.37 14.46
C LEU A 107 -9.21 16.89 14.06
N ALA A 108 -10.38 16.33 13.75
CA ALA A 108 -10.51 14.91 13.40
C ALA A 108 -9.80 14.56 12.08
N ALA A 109 -9.73 15.50 11.12
CA ALA A 109 -9.02 15.32 9.86
C ALA A 109 -7.49 15.35 10.07
N GLU A 110 -6.99 16.29 10.87
CA GLU A 110 -5.57 16.40 11.19
C GLU A 110 -5.09 15.21 12.03
N GLU A 111 -5.88 14.78 13.02
CA GLU A 111 -5.60 13.60 13.83
C GLU A 111 -5.48 12.35 12.97
N TRP A 112 -6.47 12.11 12.09
CA TRP A 112 -6.44 10.97 11.19
C TRP A 112 -5.21 10.98 10.28
N LEU A 113 -4.92 12.11 9.62
CA LEU A 113 -3.77 12.25 8.73
C LEU A 113 -2.45 11.98 9.48
N ARG A 114 -2.28 12.56 10.66
CA ARG A 114 -1.08 12.42 11.49
C ARG A 114 -0.88 10.99 11.96
N GLU A 115 -1.92 10.36 12.50
CA GLU A 115 -1.83 9.02 13.08
C GLU A 115 -1.68 7.94 12.03
N HIS A 116 -2.40 8.07 10.91
CA HIS A 116 -2.40 7.09 9.83
C HIS A 116 -1.04 7.08 9.11
N SER A 117 -0.52 8.24 8.72
CA SER A 117 0.81 8.38 8.11
C SER A 117 1.91 7.88 9.05
N ALA A 118 1.95 8.33 10.30
CA ALA A 118 2.98 7.92 11.25
C ALA A 118 2.98 6.41 11.50
N THR A 119 1.79 5.80 11.57
CA THR A 119 1.67 4.34 11.74
C THR A 119 2.14 3.58 10.51
N LEU A 120 1.74 4.01 9.31
CA LEU A 120 2.18 3.41 8.05
C LEU A 120 3.71 3.44 7.92
N VAL A 121 4.33 4.61 8.10
CA VAL A 121 5.77 4.81 7.95
C VAL A 121 6.55 3.98 8.96
N ARG A 122 6.15 4.00 10.24
CA ARG A 122 6.77 3.16 11.28
C ARG A 122 6.69 1.67 10.93
N ASN A 123 5.54 1.20 10.48
CA ASN A 123 5.35 -0.21 10.12
C ASN A 123 6.22 -0.60 8.91
N VAL A 124 6.31 0.27 7.89
CA VAL A 124 7.18 0.03 6.73
C VAL A 124 8.64 -0.04 7.16
N ILE A 125 9.12 0.90 7.98
CA ILE A 125 10.51 0.91 8.46
C ILE A 125 10.80 -0.32 9.34
N ALA A 126 9.90 -0.67 10.25
CA ALA A 126 10.04 -1.85 11.10
C ALA A 126 10.13 -3.14 10.27
N ASP A 127 9.26 -3.29 9.26
CA ASP A 127 9.31 -4.39 8.29
C ASP A 127 10.65 -4.43 7.55
N GLN A 128 11.16 -3.29 7.09
CA GLN A 128 12.44 -3.19 6.38
C GLN A 128 13.60 -3.63 7.28
N GLN A 129 13.67 -3.09 8.49
CA GLN A 129 14.73 -3.42 9.44
C GLN A 129 14.70 -4.91 9.79
N ALA A 130 13.52 -5.50 9.99
CA ALA A 130 13.37 -6.93 10.23
C ALA A 130 13.84 -7.77 9.03
N ALA A 131 13.44 -7.41 7.81
CA ALA A 131 13.85 -8.10 6.59
C ALA A 131 15.38 -8.06 6.37
N ILE A 132 15.97 -6.88 6.51
CA ILE A 132 17.42 -6.67 6.34
C ILE A 132 18.19 -7.43 7.41
N ARG A 133 17.76 -7.35 8.68
CA ARG A 133 18.40 -8.09 9.78
C ARG A 133 18.38 -9.59 9.52
N ALA A 134 17.24 -10.15 9.11
CA ALA A 134 17.13 -11.58 8.82
C ALA A 134 18.12 -12.00 7.73
N VAL A 135 18.15 -11.30 6.58
CA VAL A 135 19.02 -11.63 5.45
C VAL A 135 20.50 -11.44 5.78
N LEU A 136 20.87 -10.39 6.51
CA LEU A 136 22.26 -10.15 6.90
C LEU A 136 22.77 -11.18 7.92
N SER A 137 21.96 -11.50 8.95
CA SER A 137 22.32 -12.50 9.95
C SER A 137 22.50 -13.88 9.33
N GLU A 138 21.60 -14.27 8.43
CA GLU A 138 21.69 -15.55 7.73
C GLU A 138 22.92 -15.60 6.79
N GLY A 139 23.17 -14.50 6.05
CA GLY A 139 24.34 -14.42 5.18
C GLY A 139 25.66 -14.51 5.95
N LEU A 140 25.78 -13.82 7.09
CA LEU A 140 26.96 -13.90 7.95
C LEU A 140 27.15 -15.30 8.54
N ALA A 141 26.08 -15.97 8.96
CA ALA A 141 26.14 -17.33 9.48
C ALA A 141 26.67 -18.34 8.43
N ARG A 142 26.38 -18.10 7.14
CA ARG A 142 26.90 -18.90 6.02
C ARG A 142 28.32 -18.51 5.59
N GLY A 143 28.92 -17.46 6.17
CA GLY A 143 30.21 -16.93 5.73
C GLY A 143 30.13 -16.23 4.37
N ASP A 144 28.97 -15.66 4.00
CA ASP A 144 28.83 -14.92 2.75
C ASP A 144 29.74 -13.69 2.72
N ASN A 145 30.34 -13.43 1.55
CA ASN A 145 31.18 -12.26 1.35
C ASN A 145 30.41 -10.95 1.69
N PRO A 146 30.93 -10.09 2.57
CA PRO A 146 30.26 -8.85 3.00
C PRO A 146 29.82 -7.93 1.87
N THR A 147 30.63 -7.80 0.81
CA THR A 147 30.29 -6.98 -0.36
C THR A 147 29.10 -7.57 -1.13
N ARG A 148 29.08 -8.89 -1.32
CA ARG A 148 27.95 -9.58 -1.97
C ARG A 148 26.68 -9.44 -1.15
N SER A 149 26.76 -9.60 0.17
CA SER A 149 25.64 -9.43 1.09
C SER A 149 25.07 -8.02 1.03
N ALA A 150 25.94 -6.99 1.08
CA ALA A 150 25.51 -5.60 0.95
C ALA A 150 24.80 -5.33 -0.39
N LEU A 151 25.34 -5.82 -1.51
CA LEU A 151 24.72 -5.69 -2.84
C LEU A 151 23.38 -6.44 -2.97
N ASN A 152 23.19 -7.54 -2.23
CA ASN A 152 21.92 -8.25 -2.17
C ASN A 152 20.85 -7.47 -1.38
N ILE A 153 21.25 -6.54 -0.51
CA ILE A 153 20.33 -5.63 0.16
C ILE A 153 20.01 -4.41 -0.71
N VAL A 154 21.03 -3.68 -1.13
CA VAL A 154 20.89 -2.33 -1.70
C VAL A 154 20.69 -2.33 -3.22
N GLY A 155 20.91 -3.47 -3.87
CA GLY A 155 20.87 -3.58 -5.32
C GLY A 155 22.16 -3.13 -6.00
N ARG A 156 22.18 -3.26 -7.33
CA ARG A 156 23.32 -2.94 -8.19
C ARG A 156 22.99 -1.74 -9.06
N VAL A 157 23.99 -0.90 -9.33
CA VAL A 157 23.81 0.25 -10.23
C VAL A 157 23.62 -0.27 -11.66
N ASN A 158 22.50 0.07 -12.26
CA ASN A 158 22.27 -0.12 -13.68
C ASN A 158 22.94 1.05 -14.43
N ARG A 159 23.87 0.71 -15.34
CA ARG A 159 24.67 1.70 -16.08
C ARG A 159 23.84 2.57 -17.04
N VAL A 160 22.68 2.08 -17.47
CA VAL A 160 21.79 2.80 -18.41
C VAL A 160 20.94 3.81 -17.65
N THR A 161 20.36 3.41 -16.51
CA THR A 161 19.45 4.27 -15.74
C THR A 161 20.18 5.12 -14.69
N GLY A 162 21.41 4.76 -14.34
CA GLY A 162 22.18 5.37 -13.25
C GLY A 162 21.66 5.02 -11.85
N ARG A 163 20.59 4.22 -11.75
CA ARG A 163 19.92 3.90 -10.48
C ARG A 163 20.28 2.51 -9.96
N ARG A 164 20.11 2.30 -8.66
CA ARG A 164 20.24 0.96 -8.05
C ARG A 164 18.97 0.15 -8.28
N GLU A 165 19.13 -1.00 -8.91
CA GLU A 165 18.06 -1.95 -9.21
C GLU A 165 18.29 -3.29 -8.50
N GLY A 166 17.21 -4.02 -8.25
CA GLY A 166 17.21 -5.23 -7.43
C GLY A 166 17.42 -4.94 -5.95
N GLY A 167 18.00 -5.92 -5.25
CA GLY A 167 18.12 -5.88 -3.79
C GLY A 167 16.77 -6.02 -3.09
N ILE A 168 16.77 -6.15 -1.76
CA ILE A 168 15.54 -6.35 -0.98
C ILE A 168 14.98 -5.07 -0.36
N LEU A 169 15.67 -3.92 -0.51
CA LEU A 169 15.21 -2.65 0.06
C LEU A 169 13.83 -2.28 -0.51
N GLY A 170 12.87 -2.02 0.37
CA GLY A 170 11.45 -1.78 0.07
C GLY A 170 10.57 -3.03 0.14
N LEU A 171 11.13 -4.25 0.28
CA LEU A 171 10.36 -5.50 0.36
C LEU A 171 9.95 -5.87 1.77
N THR A 172 8.85 -6.60 1.95
CA THR A 172 8.55 -7.22 3.27
C THR A 172 9.58 -8.31 3.59
N ALA A 173 9.70 -8.72 4.86
CA ALA A 173 10.52 -9.88 5.23
C ALA A 173 10.13 -11.14 4.45
N GLN A 174 8.82 -11.35 4.23
CA GLN A 174 8.32 -12.46 3.43
C GLN A 174 8.74 -12.36 1.94
N GLN A 175 8.65 -11.17 1.34
CA GLN A 175 9.09 -10.95 -0.04
C GLN A 175 10.60 -11.10 -0.18
N ALA A 176 11.38 -10.65 0.81
CA ALA A 176 12.83 -10.85 0.84
C ALA A 176 13.19 -12.34 0.90
N ALA A 177 12.47 -13.13 1.72
CA ALA A 177 12.64 -14.58 1.75
C ALA A 177 12.34 -15.22 0.38
N TYR A 178 11.32 -14.76 -0.34
CA TYR A 178 11.06 -15.24 -1.71
C TYR A 178 12.21 -14.94 -2.68
N VAL A 179 12.84 -13.78 -2.56
CA VAL A 179 14.00 -13.39 -3.37
C VAL A 179 15.20 -14.28 -3.05
N ASP A 180 15.39 -14.64 -1.78
CA ASP A 180 16.45 -15.54 -1.38
C ASP A 180 16.20 -16.99 -1.84
N SER A 181 14.99 -17.54 -1.66
CA SER A 181 14.64 -18.86 -2.19
C SER A 181 14.84 -18.93 -3.71
N ALA A 182 14.41 -17.91 -4.45
CA ALA A 182 14.62 -17.81 -5.89
C ALA A 182 16.12 -17.84 -6.28
N ARG A 183 16.99 -17.29 -5.43
CA ARG A 183 18.44 -17.36 -5.63
C ARG A 183 18.97 -18.76 -5.44
N GLN A 184 18.59 -19.39 -4.34
CA GLN A 184 19.04 -20.74 -3.99
C GLN A 184 18.58 -21.75 -5.05
N GLU A 185 17.32 -21.63 -5.49
CA GLU A 185 16.74 -22.44 -6.58
C GLU A 185 17.54 -22.36 -7.88
N LEU A 186 18.01 -21.17 -8.26
CA LEU A 186 18.75 -20.98 -9.51
C LEU A 186 20.25 -21.32 -9.40
N LEU A 187 20.82 -21.25 -8.21
CA LEU A 187 22.23 -21.61 -7.95
C LEU A 187 22.42 -23.10 -7.70
N SER A 188 21.39 -23.83 -7.28
CA SER A 188 21.51 -25.25 -6.92
C SER A 188 21.88 -26.15 -8.11
N GLY A 189 21.42 -25.80 -9.31
CA GLY A 189 21.49 -26.67 -10.48
C GLY A 189 20.54 -27.88 -10.42
N ASP A 190 19.76 -28.02 -9.34
CA ASP A 190 18.77 -29.08 -9.18
C ASP A 190 17.56 -28.81 -10.10
N PRO A 191 17.20 -29.76 -10.99
CA PRO A 191 16.07 -29.59 -11.89
C PRO A 191 14.72 -29.35 -11.20
N VAL A 192 14.51 -29.86 -9.97
CA VAL A 192 13.26 -29.64 -9.24
C VAL A 192 13.22 -28.19 -8.72
N ALA A 193 14.25 -27.77 -7.99
CA ALA A 193 14.36 -26.41 -7.47
C ALA A 193 14.28 -25.34 -8.58
N MET A 194 14.99 -25.54 -9.70
CA MET A 194 14.96 -24.62 -10.83
C MET A 194 13.60 -24.53 -11.51
N ARG A 195 12.80 -25.62 -11.52
CA ARG A 195 11.41 -25.59 -12.01
C ARG A 195 10.51 -24.77 -11.09
N ASN A 196 10.69 -24.86 -9.77
CA ASN A 196 9.94 -24.05 -8.81
C ASN A 196 10.09 -22.55 -9.08
N TYR A 197 11.28 -22.09 -9.48
CA TYR A 197 11.47 -20.69 -9.89
C TYR A 197 10.57 -20.29 -11.08
N LEU A 198 10.37 -21.18 -12.05
CA LEU A 198 9.54 -20.93 -13.23
C LEU A 198 8.04 -20.88 -12.92
N GLU A 199 7.61 -21.25 -11.72
CA GLU A 199 6.21 -21.10 -11.27
C GLU A 199 5.93 -19.69 -10.72
N ARG A 200 6.97 -18.91 -10.40
CA ARG A 200 6.84 -17.59 -9.81
C ARG A 200 6.19 -16.60 -10.79
N ALA A 201 5.10 -15.96 -10.36
CA ALA A 201 4.30 -15.07 -11.20
C ALA A 201 4.99 -13.74 -11.56
N ARG A 202 5.78 -13.18 -10.63
CA ARG A 202 6.48 -11.88 -10.80
C ARG A 202 7.87 -11.99 -11.43
N ARG A 203 8.26 -13.18 -11.94
CA ARG A 203 9.54 -13.35 -12.62
C ARG A 203 9.55 -12.64 -13.97
N ASP A 204 10.74 -12.28 -14.44
CA ASP A 204 10.93 -11.76 -15.79
C ASP A 204 11.05 -12.92 -16.79
N LYS A 205 9.96 -13.19 -17.53
CA LYS A 205 9.86 -14.31 -18.48
C LYS A 205 10.88 -14.27 -19.61
N ARG A 206 11.54 -13.12 -19.85
CA ARG A 206 12.60 -13.00 -20.86
C ARG A 206 13.81 -13.90 -20.56
N PHE A 207 14.00 -14.29 -19.29
CA PHE A 207 15.06 -15.22 -18.89
C PHE A 207 14.64 -16.70 -18.91
N ASP A 208 13.37 -17.02 -19.13
CA ASP A 208 12.87 -18.40 -19.08
C ASP A 208 13.63 -19.30 -20.06
N ARG A 209 13.96 -18.81 -21.26
CA ARG A 209 14.74 -19.57 -22.25
C ARG A 209 16.13 -19.97 -21.71
N SER A 210 16.82 -19.09 -20.99
CA SER A 210 18.13 -19.41 -20.41
C SER A 210 18.02 -20.42 -19.27
N ILE A 211 16.97 -20.34 -18.46
CA ILE A 211 16.74 -21.25 -17.34
C ILE A 211 16.34 -22.63 -17.86
N LEU A 212 15.46 -22.71 -18.85
CA LEU A 212 15.08 -23.97 -19.52
C LEU A 212 16.27 -24.64 -20.21
N LYS A 213 17.19 -23.87 -20.79
CA LYS A 213 18.43 -24.42 -21.34
C LYS A 213 19.31 -25.01 -20.23
N ALA A 214 19.52 -24.27 -19.14
CA ALA A 214 20.29 -24.76 -17.99
C ALA A 214 19.68 -26.02 -17.35
N LEU A 215 18.35 -26.08 -17.27
CA LEU A 215 17.58 -27.27 -16.86
C LEU A 215 17.83 -28.46 -17.77
N LYS A 216 17.79 -28.26 -19.10
CA LYS A 216 18.06 -29.32 -20.08
C LYS A 216 19.50 -29.82 -19.98
N ASP A 217 20.44 -28.91 -19.79
CA ASP A 217 21.86 -29.21 -19.74
C ASP A 217 22.30 -29.77 -18.37
N GLY A 218 21.42 -29.76 -17.36
CA GLY A 218 21.70 -30.22 -15.99
C GLY A 218 22.78 -29.39 -15.29
N LYS A 219 22.88 -28.09 -15.60
CA LYS A 219 23.93 -27.21 -15.09
C LYS A 219 23.34 -26.03 -14.33
N PRO A 220 24.00 -25.58 -13.24
CA PRO A 220 23.60 -24.35 -12.56
C PRO A 220 23.80 -23.14 -13.48
N LEU A 221 23.01 -22.08 -13.26
CA LEU A 221 23.26 -20.82 -13.95
C LEU A 221 24.51 -20.14 -13.38
N PRO A 222 25.29 -19.42 -14.21
CA PRO A 222 26.35 -18.54 -13.74
C PRO A 222 25.83 -17.54 -12.70
N ALA A 223 26.63 -17.28 -11.66
CA ALA A 223 26.21 -16.44 -10.53
C ALA A 223 25.82 -15.01 -10.93
N ASP A 224 26.46 -14.44 -11.96
CA ASP A 224 26.13 -13.14 -12.53
C ASP A 224 24.75 -13.15 -13.23
N ALA A 225 24.42 -14.25 -13.91
CA ALA A 225 23.12 -14.43 -14.54
C ALA A 225 22.02 -14.54 -13.48
N VAL A 226 22.24 -15.34 -12.42
CA VAL A 226 21.31 -15.43 -11.28
C VAL A 226 21.11 -14.07 -10.62
N ALA A 227 22.19 -13.31 -10.39
CA ALA A 227 22.09 -11.98 -9.80
C ALA A 227 21.19 -11.03 -10.62
N ARG A 228 21.28 -11.06 -11.95
CA ARG A 228 20.42 -10.28 -12.85
C ARG A 228 18.97 -10.76 -12.81
N ILE A 229 18.75 -12.07 -12.94
CA ILE A 229 17.41 -12.68 -12.95
C ILE A 229 16.66 -12.38 -11.65
N VAL A 230 17.31 -12.64 -10.52
CA VAL A 230 16.71 -12.40 -9.20
C VAL A 230 16.56 -10.91 -8.90
N GLY A 231 17.47 -10.06 -9.40
CA GLY A 231 17.28 -8.60 -9.32
C GLY A 231 15.96 -8.15 -9.94
N ARG A 232 15.65 -8.63 -11.16
CA ARG A 232 14.38 -8.33 -11.85
C ARG A 232 13.16 -8.91 -11.15
N TYR A 233 13.29 -10.10 -10.57
CA TYR A 233 12.23 -10.68 -9.73
C TYR A 233 11.97 -9.79 -8.50
N SER A 234 13.03 -9.31 -7.86
CA SER A 234 12.95 -8.39 -6.72
C SER A 234 12.23 -7.08 -7.09
N ASP A 235 12.59 -6.48 -8.23
CA ASP A 235 11.93 -5.27 -8.74
C ASP A 235 10.42 -5.52 -8.99
N GLY A 236 10.07 -6.69 -9.51
CA GLY A 236 8.67 -7.10 -9.72
C GLY A 236 7.88 -7.26 -8.41
N LEU A 237 8.52 -7.75 -7.34
CA LEU A 237 7.93 -7.82 -6.01
C LEU A 237 7.81 -6.44 -5.36
N LEU A 238 8.79 -5.56 -5.56
CA LEU A 238 8.75 -4.19 -5.06
C LEU A 238 7.58 -3.43 -5.69
N LYS A 239 7.43 -3.55 -7.02
CA LYS A 239 6.26 -2.99 -7.73
C LYS A 239 4.95 -3.54 -7.16
N LEU A 240 4.86 -4.85 -6.90
CA LEU A 240 3.67 -5.45 -6.30
C LEU A 240 3.36 -4.88 -4.90
N ARG A 241 4.38 -4.64 -4.08
CA ARG A 241 4.20 -3.99 -2.79
C ARG A 241 3.71 -2.56 -2.97
N ALA A 242 4.33 -1.80 -3.86
CA ALA A 242 3.93 -0.42 -4.16
C ALA A 242 2.49 -0.34 -4.68
N ASP A 243 2.09 -1.24 -5.58
CA ASP A 243 0.70 -1.34 -6.06
C ASP A 243 -0.28 -1.63 -4.91
N THR A 244 0.09 -2.55 -4.01
CA THR A 244 -0.73 -2.93 -2.85
C THR A 244 -0.91 -1.79 -1.86
N ILE A 245 0.19 -1.12 -1.48
CA ILE A 245 0.17 0.04 -0.58
C ILE A 245 -0.66 1.15 -1.22
N ALA A 246 -0.32 1.55 -2.45
CA ALA A 246 -1.01 2.64 -3.11
C ALA A 246 -2.53 2.44 -3.20
N LEU A 247 -2.96 1.21 -3.55
CA LEU A 247 -4.39 0.89 -3.58
C LEU A 247 -5.01 0.98 -2.18
N HIS A 248 -4.40 0.36 -1.18
CA HIS A 248 -4.93 0.35 0.18
C HIS A 248 -5.01 1.77 0.77
N GLU A 249 -3.95 2.56 0.63
CA GLU A 249 -3.88 3.92 1.15
C GLU A 249 -4.86 4.86 0.45
N THR A 250 -5.04 4.71 -0.87
CA THR A 250 -6.04 5.48 -1.62
C THR A 250 -7.44 5.21 -1.07
N PHE A 251 -7.83 3.93 -0.94
CA PHE A 251 -9.15 3.59 -0.40
C PHE A 251 -9.32 3.96 1.08
N SER A 252 -8.26 3.86 1.89
CA SER A 252 -8.24 4.30 3.28
C SER A 252 -8.52 5.80 3.38
N ALA A 253 -7.79 6.63 2.63
CA ALA A 253 -7.94 8.07 2.60
C ALA A 253 -9.32 8.51 2.10
N LEU A 254 -9.83 7.87 1.04
CA LEU A 254 -11.17 8.17 0.49
C LEU A 254 -12.30 7.72 1.42
N GLY A 255 -12.14 6.59 2.13
CA GLY A 255 -13.11 6.11 3.11
C GLY A 255 -13.16 7.01 4.35
N ALA A 256 -11.99 7.36 4.89
CA ALA A 256 -11.87 8.21 6.07
C ALA A 256 -12.37 9.63 5.82
N SER A 257 -11.93 10.27 4.72
CA SER A 257 -12.37 11.62 4.38
C SER A 257 -13.89 11.71 4.19
N ARG A 258 -14.53 10.66 3.64
CA ARG A 258 -15.99 10.60 3.53
C ARG A 258 -16.67 10.54 4.89
N ASP A 259 -16.25 9.62 5.76
CA ASP A 259 -16.82 9.47 7.10
C ASP A 259 -16.65 10.75 7.93
N ILE A 260 -15.46 11.34 7.89
CA ILE A 260 -15.13 12.59 8.57
C ILE A 260 -15.92 13.77 7.99
N ALA A 261 -16.08 13.85 6.66
CA ALA A 261 -16.86 14.93 6.04
C ALA A 261 -18.31 14.95 6.53
N PHE A 262 -18.96 13.78 6.67
CA PHE A 262 -20.30 13.68 7.27
C PHE A 262 -20.27 14.03 8.76
N ARG A 263 -19.29 13.53 9.52
CA ARG A 263 -19.13 13.85 10.95
C ARG A 263 -19.00 15.35 11.20
N GLN A 264 -18.20 16.05 10.41
CA GLN A 264 -18.06 17.51 10.49
C GLN A 264 -19.39 18.25 10.31
N GLN A 265 -20.28 17.75 9.43
CA GLN A 265 -21.59 18.39 9.24
C GLN A 265 -22.55 18.09 10.38
N ILE A 266 -22.41 16.93 11.03
CA ILE A 266 -23.16 16.58 12.23
C ILE A 266 -22.74 17.46 13.40
N GLU A 267 -21.44 17.58 13.64
CA GLU A 267 -20.87 18.40 14.71
C GLU A 267 -21.18 19.88 14.53
N ALA A 268 -21.20 20.37 13.29
CA ALA A 268 -21.62 21.73 12.96
C ALA A 268 -23.14 21.96 13.03
N GLY A 269 -23.93 20.95 13.41
CA GLY A 269 -25.40 21.03 13.51
C GLY A 269 -26.13 21.17 12.17
N ARG A 270 -25.44 20.97 11.03
CA ARG A 270 -26.01 21.08 9.68
C ARG A 270 -26.82 19.85 9.29
N VAL A 271 -26.46 18.68 9.83
CA VAL A 271 -27.16 17.41 9.63
C VAL A 271 -27.28 16.70 10.98
N GLN A 272 -28.31 15.87 11.18
CA GLN A 272 -28.42 15.03 12.37
C GLN A 272 -28.03 13.60 12.04
N ALA A 273 -27.24 12.95 12.90
CA ALA A 273 -26.74 11.60 12.69
C ALA A 273 -27.85 10.58 12.41
N GLN A 274 -28.99 10.73 13.08
CA GLN A 274 -30.17 9.86 12.95
C GLN A 274 -30.81 9.91 11.55
N HIS A 275 -30.53 10.96 10.75
CA HIS A 275 -31.01 11.07 9.38
C HIS A 275 -29.99 10.57 8.35
N ILE A 276 -28.85 10.04 8.80
CA ILE A 276 -27.80 9.53 7.92
C ILE A 276 -27.74 8.01 8.04
N THR A 277 -27.79 7.36 6.88
CA THR A 277 -27.54 5.92 6.75
C THR A 277 -26.32 5.67 5.88
N LYS A 278 -25.64 4.55 6.15
CA LYS A 278 -24.51 4.04 5.38
C LYS A 278 -24.91 2.73 4.74
N THR A 279 -24.57 2.55 3.47
CA THR A 279 -24.76 1.29 2.74
C THR A 279 -23.43 0.74 2.28
N TRP A 280 -23.16 -0.53 2.57
CA TRP A 280 -21.95 -1.19 2.08
C TRP A 280 -22.08 -1.54 0.59
N ARG A 281 -21.21 -0.97 -0.24
CA ARG A 281 -21.17 -1.22 -1.68
C ARG A 281 -19.94 -2.04 -2.03
N HIS A 282 -20.19 -3.28 -2.45
CA HIS A 282 -19.17 -4.16 -3.00
C HIS A 282 -18.89 -3.76 -4.45
N THR A 283 -17.62 -3.60 -4.78
CA THR A 283 -17.15 -3.37 -6.15
C THR A 283 -16.84 -4.72 -6.79
N PRO A 284 -17.46 -5.11 -7.92
CA PRO A 284 -17.18 -6.38 -8.60
C PRO A 284 -15.69 -6.56 -8.92
N GLN A 285 -15.16 -7.75 -8.66
CA GLN A 285 -13.76 -8.12 -8.92
C GLN A 285 -13.70 -9.55 -9.44
N GLU A 286 -12.59 -9.93 -10.07
CA GLU A 286 -12.33 -11.31 -10.53
C GLU A 286 -12.29 -12.32 -9.37
N HIS A 287 -11.73 -11.91 -8.22
CA HIS A 287 -11.66 -12.71 -7.00
C HIS A 287 -12.28 -11.95 -5.82
N PRO A 288 -13.63 -11.84 -5.77
CA PRO A 288 -14.29 -11.09 -4.73
C PRO A 288 -14.22 -11.84 -3.40
N ARG A 289 -14.21 -11.11 -2.28
CA ARG A 289 -14.34 -11.72 -0.95
C ARG A 289 -15.79 -12.09 -0.71
N ALA A 290 -16.07 -13.38 -0.51
CA ALA A 290 -17.42 -13.88 -0.22
C ALA A 290 -18.11 -13.08 0.90
N GLN A 291 -17.38 -12.78 1.98
CA GLN A 291 -17.89 -11.98 3.09
C GLN A 291 -18.37 -10.57 2.67
N HIS A 292 -17.61 -9.88 1.83
CA HIS A 292 -17.97 -8.53 1.38
C HIS A 292 -19.07 -8.52 0.33
N VAL A 293 -19.21 -9.61 -0.43
CA VAL A 293 -20.36 -9.83 -1.32
C VAL A 293 -21.64 -9.97 -0.50
N VAL A 294 -21.60 -10.75 0.59
CA VAL A 294 -22.74 -10.89 1.52
C VAL A 294 -23.10 -9.57 2.18
N MET A 295 -22.11 -8.75 2.54
CA MET A 295 -22.35 -7.41 3.10
C MET A 295 -22.93 -6.43 2.07
N HIS A 296 -22.95 -6.75 0.77
CA HIS A 296 -23.45 -5.82 -0.24
C HIS A 296 -24.91 -5.45 0.01
N GLY A 297 -25.17 -4.15 0.14
CA GLY A 297 -26.52 -3.63 0.43
C GLY A 297 -26.87 -3.62 1.91
N GLN A 298 -25.99 -4.08 2.81
CA GLN A 298 -26.17 -3.89 4.25
C GLN A 298 -26.29 -2.39 4.55
N VAL A 299 -27.38 -1.99 5.21
CA VAL A 299 -27.65 -0.60 5.61
C VAL A 299 -27.53 -0.50 7.12
N VAL A 300 -26.80 0.50 7.60
CA VAL A 300 -26.66 0.79 9.03
C VAL A 300 -26.80 2.29 9.29
N PRO A 301 -27.27 2.72 10.47
CA PRO A 301 -27.18 4.12 10.89
C PRO A 301 -25.73 4.63 10.85
N PHE A 302 -25.53 5.94 10.72
CA PHE A 302 -24.20 6.56 10.64
C PHE A 302 -23.22 6.09 11.73
N ASP A 303 -23.69 6.08 12.99
CA ASP A 303 -22.84 5.73 14.14
C ASP A 303 -22.69 4.23 14.39
N GLN A 304 -23.36 3.39 13.61
CA GLN A 304 -23.29 1.94 13.74
C GLN A 304 -22.24 1.35 12.77
N PRO A 305 -21.50 0.30 13.19
CA PRO A 305 -20.62 -0.43 12.29
C PRO A 305 -21.40 -1.38 11.37
N PHE A 306 -20.82 -1.70 10.23
CA PHE A 306 -21.19 -2.90 9.49
C PHE A 306 -20.69 -4.15 10.22
N ILE A 307 -21.41 -5.26 10.09
CA ILE A 307 -21.02 -6.55 10.65
C ILE A 307 -20.72 -7.52 9.52
N ALA A 308 -19.48 -7.99 9.44
CA ALA A 308 -19.08 -9.04 8.52
C ALA A 308 -19.57 -10.42 9.02
N PRO A 309 -19.74 -11.42 8.12
CA PRO A 309 -20.18 -12.77 8.51
C PRO A 309 -19.29 -13.48 9.55
N ASP A 310 -18.01 -13.08 9.66
CA ASP A 310 -17.10 -13.60 10.68
C ASP A 310 -17.18 -12.86 12.04
N GLY A 311 -18.17 -11.97 12.20
CA GLY A 311 -18.39 -11.17 13.40
C GLY A 311 -17.56 -9.88 13.46
N THR A 312 -16.70 -9.62 12.47
CA THR A 312 -15.87 -8.40 12.46
C THR A 312 -16.74 -7.15 12.32
N THR A 313 -16.54 -6.19 13.24
CA THR A 313 -17.18 -4.87 13.19
C THR A 313 -16.34 -3.93 12.33
N ILE A 314 -16.96 -3.26 11.35
CA ILE A 314 -16.27 -2.38 10.41
C ILE A 314 -17.01 -1.05 10.33
N ARG A 315 -16.39 0.05 10.79
CA ARG A 315 -17.02 1.39 10.77
C ARG A 315 -17.37 1.86 9.36
N TYR A 316 -16.41 1.69 8.45
CA TYR A 316 -16.50 1.91 7.01
C TYR A 316 -15.36 1.11 6.34
N PRO A 317 -15.42 0.82 5.03
CA PRO A 317 -14.33 0.11 4.34
C PRO A 317 -12.98 0.80 4.56
N HIS A 318 -11.95 0.02 4.93
CA HIS A 318 -10.61 0.53 5.27
C HIS A 318 -10.54 1.41 6.53
N ALA A 319 -11.54 1.38 7.41
CA ALA A 319 -11.45 2.09 8.68
C ALA A 319 -10.25 1.60 9.52
N PRO A 320 -9.58 2.51 10.27
CA PRO A 320 -8.55 2.14 11.23
C PRO A 320 -8.98 1.00 12.16
N GLY A 321 -8.08 0.08 12.47
CA GLY A 321 -8.35 -1.11 13.29
C GLY A 321 -9.03 -2.27 12.56
N THR A 322 -9.48 -2.09 11.30
CA THR A 322 -10.04 -3.19 10.51
C THR A 322 -8.94 -4.20 10.13
N PRO A 323 -9.10 -5.51 10.42
CA PRO A 323 -8.09 -6.51 10.10
C PRO A 323 -7.75 -6.57 8.61
N SER A 324 -6.47 -6.83 8.30
CA SER A 324 -5.93 -6.86 6.93
C SER A 324 -6.70 -7.77 5.96
N ARG A 325 -7.30 -8.87 6.47
CA ARG A 325 -8.16 -9.78 5.68
C ARG A 325 -9.37 -9.08 5.04
N HIS A 326 -9.83 -7.97 5.61
CA HIS A 326 -10.93 -7.15 5.09
C HIS A 326 -10.48 -5.87 4.37
N THR A 327 -9.18 -5.55 4.30
CA THR A 327 -8.73 -4.26 3.76
C THR A 327 -7.72 -4.37 2.63
N ILE A 328 -6.78 -5.32 2.66
CA ILE A 328 -5.73 -5.42 1.62
C ILE A 328 -6.35 -5.80 0.28
N GLY A 329 -6.30 -4.94 -0.74
CA GLY A 329 -6.93 -5.22 -2.04
C GLY A 329 -8.46 -5.19 -2.01
N CYS A 330 -9.07 -4.72 -0.93
CA CYS A 330 -10.48 -4.36 -0.94
C CYS A 330 -10.68 -3.10 -1.80
N LYS A 331 -11.80 -3.04 -2.52
CA LYS A 331 -12.23 -1.89 -3.33
C LYS A 331 -13.67 -1.47 -3.00
N CYS A 332 -14.20 -1.99 -1.90
CA CYS A 332 -15.55 -1.68 -1.43
C CYS A 332 -15.58 -0.26 -0.87
N PHE A 333 -16.75 0.36 -0.90
CA PHE A 333 -16.95 1.70 -0.35
C PHE A 333 -18.26 1.79 0.41
N ALA A 334 -18.35 2.73 1.34
CA ALA A 334 -19.61 3.07 1.99
C ALA A 334 -20.26 4.22 1.23
N GLU A 335 -21.50 4.03 0.81
CA GLU A 335 -22.39 5.07 0.31
C GLU A 335 -23.16 5.68 1.48
N TYR A 336 -23.25 7.00 1.54
CA TYR A 336 -23.92 7.72 2.62
C TYR A 336 -25.13 8.43 2.04
N LYS A 337 -26.28 8.31 2.72
CA LYS A 337 -27.53 8.94 2.32
C LYS A 337 -28.11 9.73 3.48
N ILE A 338 -28.52 10.97 3.20
CA ILE A 338 -29.30 11.81 4.11
C ILE A 338 -30.79 11.57 3.79
N ASP A 339 -31.59 11.25 4.79
CA ASP A 339 -33.05 11.17 4.66
C ASP A 339 -33.67 12.56 4.82
N PHE A 340 -34.22 13.07 3.72
CA PHE A 340 -34.75 14.42 3.59
C PHE A 340 -36.10 14.63 4.26
N VAL A 341 -36.93 13.59 4.31
CA VAL A 341 -38.31 13.72 4.83
C VAL A 341 -38.26 13.96 6.33
N ALA A 342 -37.31 13.34 7.04
CA ALA A 342 -37.10 13.57 8.46
C ALA A 342 -36.48 14.94 8.80
N GLN A 343 -35.81 15.61 7.84
CA GLN A 343 -35.25 16.95 8.04
C GLN A 343 -36.26 18.09 7.82
N LEU A 344 -37.30 17.88 7.01
CA LEU A 344 -38.30 18.91 6.68
C LEU A 344 -39.45 19.03 7.68
N VAL A 345 -39.68 18.02 8.54
CA VAL A 345 -40.77 18.00 9.53
C VAL A 345 -40.34 18.65 10.86
N ARG A 346 -39.50 19.69 10.82
CA ARG A 346 -39.15 20.50 11.99
C ARG A 346 -39.28 21.98 11.72
#